data_AF-A0A4V3K9R1-F1
#
_entry.id   AF-A0A4V3K9R1-F1
#
_cell.length_a   1.000
_cell.length_b   1.000
_cell.length_c   1.000
_cell.angle_alpha   90.00
_cell.angle_beta   90.00
_cell.angle_gamma   90.00
#
_symmetry.space_group_name_H-M   'P 1'
#
loop_
_entity.id
_entity.type
_entity.pdbx_description
1 polymer ?
#
loop_
_entity_poly.entity_id
_entity_poly.type
_entity_poly.pdbx_seq_one_letter_code
_entity_poly.pdbx_strand_id
1 'polypeptide(L)'
;MKKMTTDGHGETPKLTEPEPLPSLFVTGFAIQVVEENIVRVLFWTELPEIGGQEHQARLQARLAMPVKLFKSLVSESRRISRSKQ
;
A
#
# COMPACT_ATOMS: atom_id res chain seq x y z
N MET A 1 24.68 5.64 44.71
CA MET A 1 24.43 5.99 43.29
C MET A 1 25.49 5.33 42.43
N LYS A 2 25.11 4.32 41.64
CA LYS A 2 26.04 3.58 40.77
C LYS A 2 26.20 4.39 39.48
N LYS A 3 27.42 4.84 39.17
CA LYS A 3 27.77 5.53 37.92
C LYS A 3 27.46 4.60 36.74
N MET A 4 26.60 5.04 35.84
CA MET A 4 26.39 4.39 34.55
C MET A 4 27.57 4.80 33.65
N THR A 5 28.55 3.91 33.50
CA THR A 5 29.61 4.05 32.51
C THR A 5 29.00 3.69 31.16
N THR A 6 28.96 4.63 30.23
CA THR A 6 28.71 4.34 28.81
C THR A 6 30.03 3.89 28.20
N ASP A 7 30.37 2.62 28.42
CA ASP A 7 31.41 1.92 27.67
C ASP A 7 30.90 1.74 26.24
N GLY A 8 31.41 2.60 25.36
CA GLY A 8 31.08 2.71 23.93
C GLY A 8 31.51 1.52 23.09
N HIS A 9 31.18 0.30 23.51
CA HIS A 9 31.31 -0.95 22.76
C HIS A 9 30.11 -1.86 23.01
N GLY A 10 28.89 -1.31 22.85
CA GLY A 10 27.73 -2.13 22.53
C GLY A 10 27.78 -2.40 21.04
N GLU A 11 27.92 -3.67 20.65
CA GLU A 11 27.91 -4.13 19.25
C GLU A 11 26.97 -3.25 18.42
N THR A 12 27.52 -2.57 17.40
CA THR A 12 26.71 -1.76 16.49
C THR A 12 25.59 -2.67 16.01
N PRO A 13 24.30 -2.35 16.27
CA PRO A 13 23.22 -3.25 15.90
C PRO A 13 23.38 -3.54 14.42
N LYS A 14 23.58 -4.82 14.07
CA LYS A 14 23.73 -5.23 12.68
C LYS A 14 22.50 -4.68 11.96
N LEU A 15 22.73 -3.79 11.01
CA LEU A 15 21.70 -3.33 10.09
C LEU A 15 21.22 -4.59 9.35
N THR A 16 20.15 -5.20 9.85
CA THR A 16 19.46 -6.26 9.15
C THR A 16 18.86 -5.63 7.91
N GLU A 17 18.87 -6.37 6.80
CA GLU A 17 18.11 -5.96 5.62
C GLU A 17 16.68 -5.62 6.07
N PRO A 18 16.09 -4.50 5.59
CA PRO A 18 14.76 -4.10 6.00
C PRO A 18 13.79 -5.24 5.71
N GLU A 19 13.15 -5.75 6.77
CA GLU A 19 12.18 -6.81 6.62
C GLU A 19 11.04 -6.29 5.74
N PRO A 20 10.70 -6.99 4.63
CA PRO A 20 9.61 -6.57 3.77
C PRO A 20 8.29 -6.69 4.53
N LEU A 21 7.81 -5.55 5.04
CA LEU A 21 6.51 -5.47 5.68
C LEU A 21 5.42 -5.65 4.60
N PRO A 22 4.45 -6.56 4.79
CA PRO A 22 3.27 -6.62 3.95
C PRO A 22 2.45 -5.35 4.15
N SER A 23 2.66 -4.36 3.28
CA SER A 23 1.93 -3.10 3.31
C SER A 23 0.55 -3.30 2.70
N LEU A 24 -0.46 -3.55 3.53
CA LEU A 24 -1.88 -3.46 3.14
C LEU A 24 -2.36 -2.02 2.99
N PHE A 25 -1.53 -1.04 3.37
CA PHE A 25 -1.86 0.38 3.26
C PHE A 25 -1.65 0.88 1.84
N VAL A 26 -2.75 1.25 1.20
CA VAL A 26 -2.78 1.88 -0.12
C VAL A 26 -3.05 3.36 0.08
N THR A 27 -2.29 4.23 -0.57
CA THR A 27 -2.53 5.68 -0.54
C THR A 27 -3.36 6.14 -1.73
N GLY A 28 -3.41 5.33 -2.79
CA GLY A 28 -4.17 5.63 -3.99
C GLY A 28 -4.65 4.39 -4.72
N PHE A 29 -5.63 4.62 -5.60
CA PHE A 29 -6.14 3.61 -6.52
C PHE A 29 -6.53 4.24 -7.86
N ALA A 30 -6.54 3.42 -8.92
CA ALA A 30 -7.03 3.80 -10.23
C ALA A 30 -7.86 2.68 -10.83
N ILE A 31 -8.87 3.06 -11.61
CA ILE A 31 -9.70 2.13 -12.39
C ILE A 31 -9.40 2.39 -13.86
N GLN A 32 -8.91 1.37 -14.55
CA GLN A 32 -8.61 1.41 -15.98
C GLN A 32 -9.53 0.46 -16.71
N VAL A 33 -10.19 0.93 -17.77
CA VAL A 33 -10.91 0.06 -18.70
C VAL A 33 -9.93 -0.34 -19.80
N VAL A 34 -9.62 -1.62 -19.90
CA VAL A 34 -8.65 -2.17 -20.85
C VAL A 34 -9.39 -3.06 -21.81
N GLU A 35 -9.52 -2.61 -23.05
CA GLU A 35 -10.42 -3.22 -24.04
C GLU A 35 -11.87 -3.21 -23.50
N GLU A 36 -12.89 -3.21 -24.35
CA GLU A 36 -14.28 -2.90 -23.91
C GLU A 36 -14.86 -3.87 -22.85
N ASN A 37 -14.13 -4.92 -22.49
CA ASN A 37 -14.61 -6.03 -21.66
C ASN A 37 -13.85 -6.25 -20.35
N ILE A 38 -12.66 -5.67 -20.13
CA ILE A 38 -11.88 -5.86 -18.90
C ILE A 38 -11.70 -4.54 -18.15
N VAL A 39 -11.89 -4.58 -16.83
CA VAL A 39 -11.56 -3.49 -15.90
C VAL A 39 -10.40 -3.93 -15.04
N ARG A 40 -9.39 -3.06 -14.91
CA ARG A 40 -8.28 -3.21 -13.98
C ARG A 40 -8.42 -2.22 -12.85
N VAL A 41 -8.37 -2.70 -11.62
CA VAL A 41 -8.25 -1.88 -10.42
C VAL A 41 -6.82 -1.99 -9.94
N LEU A 42 -6.14 -0.85 -9.91
CA LEU A 42 -4.76 -0.70 -9.45
C LEU A 42 -4.77 -0.06 -8.08
N PHE A 43 -3.93 -0.55 -7.18
CA PHE A 43 -3.71 0.03 -5.87
C PHE A 43 -2.22 0.30 -5.68
N TRP A 44 -1.86 1.47 -5.18
CA TRP A 44 -0.47 1.83 -4.91
C TRP A 44 -0.31 2.52 -3.57
N THR A 45 0.95 2.58 -3.15
CA THR A 45 1.41 3.31 -1.96
C THR A 45 2.47 4.30 -2.41
N GLU A 46 2.27 5.56 -2.07
CA GLU A 46 3.29 6.59 -2.15
C GLU A 46 4.29 6.38 -1.02
N LEU A 47 5.57 6.37 -1.37
CA LEU A 47 6.65 6.29 -0.39
C LEU A 47 7.01 7.69 0.08
N PRO A 48 7.34 7.86 1.37
CA PRO A 48 7.83 9.12 1.87
C PRO A 48 9.16 9.47 1.18
N GLU A 49 9.35 10.76 0.89
CA GLU A 49 10.63 11.27 0.39
C GLU A 49 11.67 11.18 1.51
N ILE A 50 12.70 10.35 1.31
CA ILE A 50 13.81 10.21 2.27
C ILE A 50 15.07 10.79 1.62
N GLY A 51 15.60 11.87 2.20
CA GLY A 51 16.94 12.36 1.89
C GLY A 51 17.17 12.77 0.43
N GLY A 52 16.30 13.62 -0.14
CA GLY A 52 16.46 14.14 -1.51
C GLY A 52 16.18 13.11 -2.62
N GLN A 53 15.64 11.94 -2.27
CA GLN A 53 15.12 11.00 -3.27
C GLN A 53 13.85 11.56 -3.90
N GLU A 54 13.69 11.29 -5.20
CA GLU A 54 12.45 11.63 -5.92
C GLU A 54 11.25 10.86 -5.35
N HIS A 55 10.07 11.48 -5.42
CA HIS A 55 8.81 10.87 -5.04
C HIS A 55 8.60 9.54 -5.81
N GLN A 56 8.29 8.46 -5.08
CA GLN A 56 8.04 7.14 -5.67
C GLN A 56 6.69 6.59 -5.25
N ALA A 57 5.98 5.98 -6.21
CA ALA A 57 4.79 5.18 -5.95
C ALA A 57 5.05 3.70 -6.28
N ARG A 58 4.69 2.80 -5.37
CA ARG A 58 4.80 1.35 -5.56
C ARG A 58 3.42 0.72 -5.72
N LEU A 59 3.26 -0.05 -6.80
CA LEU A 59 2.05 -0.83 -7.03
C LEU A 59 1.98 -1.97 -6.03
N GLN A 60 0.89 -2.01 -5.24
CA GLN A 60 0.65 -3.06 -4.23
C GLN A 60 -0.21 -4.19 -4.78
N ALA A 61 -1.26 -3.83 -5.54
CA ALA A 61 -2.18 -4.81 -6.08
C ALA A 61 -2.72 -4.40 -7.45
N ARG A 62 -2.99 -5.41 -8.28
CA ARG A 62 -3.61 -5.28 -9.60
C ARG A 62 -4.68 -6.35 -9.74
N LEU A 63 -5.93 -5.93 -9.75
CA LEU A 63 -7.07 -6.82 -9.95
C LEU A 63 -7.60 -6.60 -11.37
N ALA A 64 -7.59 -7.62 -12.21
CA ALA A 64 -8.22 -7.59 -13.53
C ALA A 64 -9.51 -8.41 -13.48
N MET A 65 -10.60 -7.83 -13.97
CA MET A 65 -11.91 -8.49 -13.95
C MET A 65 -12.78 -8.11 -15.14
N PRO A 66 -13.73 -8.96 -15.56
CA PRO A 66 -14.71 -8.58 -16.56
C PRO A 66 -15.56 -7.39 -16.12
N VAL A 67 -15.94 -6.52 -17.07
CA VAL A 67 -16.80 -5.34 -16.82
C VAL A 67 -18.11 -5.71 -16.10
N LYS A 68 -18.69 -6.88 -16.42
CA LYS A 68 -19.91 -7.37 -15.75
C LYS A 68 -19.69 -7.57 -14.24
N LEU A 69 -18.58 -8.20 -13.86
CA LEU A 69 -18.24 -8.44 -12.45
C LEU A 69 -17.99 -7.12 -11.71
N PHE A 70 -17.24 -6.21 -12.34
CA PHE A 70 -16.99 -4.88 -11.77
C PHE A 70 -18.29 -4.10 -11.50
N LYS A 71 -19.22 -4.09 -12.46
CA LYS A 71 -20.52 -3.41 -12.31
C LYS A 71 -21.34 -3.99 -11.16
N SER A 72 -21.35 -5.32 -10.99
CA SER A 72 -22.02 -5.98 -9.86
C SER A 72 -21.41 -5.54 -8.52
N LEU A 73 -20.08 -5.55 -8.41
CA LEU A 73 -19.36 -5.15 -7.20
C LEU A 73 -19.64 -3.70 -6.80
N VAL A 74 -19.63 -2.77 -7.76
CA VAL A 74 -19.98 -1.36 -7.52
C VAL A 74 -21.44 -1.19 -7.08
N SER A 75 -22.36 -1.95 -7.70
CA SER A 75 -23.79 -1.92 -7.35
C SER A 75 -24.02 -2.37 -5.90
N GLU A 76 -23.42 -3.49 -5.49
CA GLU A 76 -23.50 -4.01 -4.13
C GLU A 76 -22.89 -3.02 -3.11
N SER A 77 -21.72 -2.48 -3.43
CA SER A 77 -21.05 -1.47 -2.58
C SER A 77 -21.94 -0.25 -2.32
N ARG A 78 -22.64 0.25 -3.35
CA ARG A 78 -23.59 1.37 -3.22
C ARG A 78 -24.78 1.01 -2.33
N ARG A 79 -25.30 -0.21 -2.40
CA ARG A 79 -26.41 -0.67 -1.54
C ARG A 79 -25.98 -0.71 -0.07
N ILE A 80 -24.80 -1.28 0.20
CA ILE A 80 -24.24 -1.36 1.55
C ILE A 80 -23.98 0.03 2.14
N SER A 81 -23.49 0.97 1.33
CA SER A 81 -23.27 2.36 1.77
C SER A 81 -24.57 3.06 2.16
N ARG A 82 -25.68 2.76 1.47
CA ARG A 82 -26.99 3.37 1.76
C ARG A 82 -27.68 2.75 2.97
N SER A 83 -27.46 1.47 3.26
CA SER A 83 -28.05 0.81 4.43
C SER A 83 -27.37 1.15 5.75
N LYS A 84 -26.22 1.82 5.71
CA LYS A 84 -25.46 2.27 6.89
C LYS A 84 -25.67 3.77 7.22
N GLN A 85 -26.46 4.48 6.41
CA GLN A 85 -27.00 5.81 6.73
C GLN A 85 -28.41 5.65 7.28
#